data_AF-A0A6I9RZD9-F1
#
_entry.id   AF-A0A6I9RZD9-F1
#
_cell.length_a   1.000
_cell.length_b   1.000
_cell.length_c   1.000
_cell.angle_alpha   90.00
_cell.angle_beta   90.00
_cell.angle_gamma   90.00
#
_symmetry.space_group_name_H-M   'P 1'
#
loop_
_entity.id
_entity.type
_entity.pdbx_description
1 polymer ?
#
loop_
_entity_poly.entity_id
_entity_poly.type
_entity_poly.pdbx_seq_one_letter_code
_entity_poly.pdbx_strand_id
1 'polypeptide(L)'
;MALNRGLRSGIKLLTSSEAALSKSSSRALHATGVKRMGGHGHDEAYYLHAKHMYNLDRMKHQKLKIPLAVLSAFSIGAAVPVIAVIFQQRKTASG
;
A
#
# COMPACT_ATOMS: atom_id res chain seq x y z
N MET A 1 -48.92 15.96 1.46
CA MET A 1 -47.71 16.38 2.22
C MET A 1 -46.58 15.45 1.79
N ALA A 2 -45.59 15.94 1.02
CA ALA A 2 -44.26 16.42 1.46
C ALA A 2 -43.26 15.25 1.54
N LEU A 3 -42.07 15.19 0.93
CA LEU A 3 -41.23 16.15 0.22
C LEU A 3 -40.21 15.33 -0.61
N ASN A 4 -40.39 15.19 -1.92
CA ASN A 4 -39.42 14.51 -2.80
C ASN A 4 -38.82 15.51 -3.82
N ARG A 5 -38.10 16.51 -3.31
CA ARG A 5 -37.47 17.58 -4.10
C ARG A 5 -36.03 17.90 -3.69
N GLY A 6 -35.30 16.95 -3.11
CA GLY A 6 -33.93 17.16 -2.63
C GLY A 6 -32.82 17.09 -3.69
N LEU A 7 -33.07 16.48 -4.86
CA LEU A 7 -31.97 16.10 -5.77
C LEU A 7 -31.67 17.09 -6.90
N ARG A 8 -32.39 18.22 -7.00
CA ARG A 8 -32.16 19.23 -8.05
C ARG A 8 -31.42 20.49 -7.59
N SER A 9 -31.03 20.57 -6.32
CA SER A 9 -30.44 21.78 -5.69
C SER A 9 -28.96 21.67 -5.31
N GLY A 10 -28.22 20.69 -5.84
CA GLY A 10 -26.76 20.58 -5.64
C GLY A 10 -25.91 20.96 -6.86
N ILE A 11 -26.50 21.00 -8.05
CA ILE A 11 -25.75 21.13 -9.31
C ILE A 11 -25.32 22.59 -9.58
N LYS A 12 -25.90 23.58 -8.88
CA LYS A 12 -25.54 24.99 -9.01
C LYS A 12 -24.30 25.42 -8.22
N LEU A 13 -23.72 24.54 -7.39
CA LEU A 13 -22.43 24.79 -6.73
C LEU A 13 -21.22 24.44 -7.60
N LEU A 14 -21.43 23.82 -8.77
CA LEU A 14 -20.35 23.48 -9.71
C LEU A 14 -19.99 24.62 -10.68
N THR A 15 -20.72 25.76 -10.65
CA THR A 15 -20.47 26.94 -11.49
C THR A 15 -19.82 28.09 -10.68
N SER A 16 -19.03 27.74 -9.68
CA SER A 16 -18.13 28.69 -8.97
C SER A 16 -16.89 27.96 -8.46
N SER A 17 -16.13 27.41 -9.42
CA SER A 17 -14.71 27.08 -9.23
C SER A 17 -13.94 27.34 -10.53
N GLU A 18 -14.27 28.44 -11.20
CA GLU A 18 -13.30 29.16 -12.03
C GLU A 18 -12.43 29.99 -11.09
N ALA A 19 -11.48 29.34 -10.40
CA ALA A 19 -10.31 29.94 -9.72
C ALA A 19 -9.81 29.02 -8.60
N ALA A 20 -9.47 27.78 -8.93
CA ALA A 20 -8.63 26.97 -8.06
C ALA A 20 -7.71 26.09 -8.90
N LEU A 21 -6.51 26.63 -9.16
CA LEU A 21 -5.29 25.86 -9.38
C LEU A 21 -5.33 24.87 -10.54
N SER A 22 -5.33 25.40 -11.77
CA SER A 22 -4.57 24.74 -12.86
C SER A 22 -3.07 24.88 -12.57
N LYS A 23 -2.60 24.16 -11.54
CA LYS A 23 -1.18 23.84 -11.42
C LYS A 23 -0.90 22.85 -12.55
N SER A 24 -0.38 23.37 -13.67
CA SER A 24 0.19 22.57 -14.75
C SER A 24 1.27 21.69 -14.13
N SER A 25 0.89 20.49 -13.72
CA SER A 25 1.82 19.43 -13.41
C SER A 25 2.44 19.06 -14.74
N SER A 26 3.71 19.41 -14.93
CA SER A 26 4.51 18.83 -16.00
C SER A 26 4.48 17.31 -15.80
N ARG A 27 3.62 16.62 -16.57
CA ARG A 27 3.77 15.19 -16.80
C ARG A 27 4.98 15.04 -17.71
N ALA A 28 6.16 15.29 -17.15
CA ALA A 28 7.41 14.99 -17.81
C ALA A 28 7.49 13.47 -17.89
N LEU A 29 7.28 12.97 -19.10
CA LEU A 29 7.43 11.59 -19.48
C LEU A 29 8.78 11.10 -18.92
N HIS A 30 8.72 10.08 -18.07
CA HIS A 30 9.92 9.36 -17.63
C HIS A 30 10.44 8.59 -18.85
N ALA A 31 11.11 9.30 -19.75
CA ALA A 31 11.83 8.72 -20.86
C ALA A 31 12.90 7.84 -20.25
N THR A 32 12.75 6.52 -20.39
CA THR A 32 13.80 5.54 -20.11
C THR A 32 14.93 5.82 -21.09
N GLY A 33 15.82 6.75 -20.71
CA GLY A 33 17.05 7.00 -21.42
C GLY A 33 17.82 5.69 -21.50
N VAL A 34 18.18 5.30 -22.72
CA VAL A 34 19.02 4.15 -23.04
C VAL A 34 20.17 4.07 -22.04
N LYS A 35 20.13 3.04 -21.18
CA LYS A 35 21.19 2.77 -20.21
C LYS A 35 22.47 2.47 -20.99
N ARG A 36 23.42 3.40 -20.94
CA ARG A 36 24.76 3.23 -21.52
C ARG A 36 25.39 1.98 -20.90
N MET A 37 25.68 0.97 -21.73
CA MET A 37 26.56 -0.13 -21.36
C MET A 37 28.00 0.37 -21.40
N GLY A 38 28.69 0.32 -20.26
CA GLY A 38 30.14 0.49 -20.20
C GLY A 38 30.62 0.87 -18.80
N GLY A 39 31.59 0.10 -18.27
CA GLY A 39 32.51 0.61 -17.25
C GLY A 39 32.72 -0.27 -16.02
N HIS A 40 33.72 -1.14 -16.11
CA HIS A 40 34.46 -1.85 -15.08
C HIS A 40 34.66 -1.09 -13.73
N GLY A 41 34.33 -1.73 -12.60
CA GLY A 41 34.92 -1.42 -11.28
C GLY A 41 33.96 -1.17 -10.11
N HIS A 42 33.64 -2.25 -9.38
CA HIS A 42 33.45 -2.31 -7.92
C HIS A 42 32.68 -1.18 -7.21
N ASP A 43 31.34 -1.20 -7.27
CA ASP A 43 30.44 -0.68 -6.21
C ASP A 43 28.98 -1.15 -6.46
N GLU A 44 28.82 -2.33 -7.05
CA GLU A 44 27.50 -2.92 -7.21
C GLU A 44 27.01 -3.46 -5.86
N ALA A 45 25.81 -3.07 -5.46
CA ALA A 45 25.21 -3.54 -4.22
C ALA A 45 25.31 -5.07 -4.17
N TYR A 46 25.84 -5.63 -3.08
CA TYR A 46 26.11 -7.06 -2.88
C TYR A 46 24.96 -8.00 -3.29
N TYR A 47 23.73 -7.48 -3.33
CA TYR A 47 22.52 -8.20 -3.72
C TYR A 47 22.32 -8.36 -5.25
N LEU A 48 22.96 -7.53 -6.10
CA LEU A 48 22.73 -7.52 -7.55
C LEU A 48 23.43 -8.66 -8.28
N HIS A 49 24.62 -9.07 -7.81
CA HIS A 49 25.41 -10.17 -8.38
C HIS A 49 25.62 -11.30 -7.37
N ALA A 50 24.72 -11.43 -6.38
CA ALA A 50 24.81 -12.49 -5.38
C ALA A 50 24.63 -13.87 -6.02
N LYS A 51 25.45 -14.85 -5.60
CA LYS A 51 25.33 -16.26 -6.04
C LYS A 51 23.97 -16.89 -5.66
N HIS A 52 23.35 -16.41 -4.59
CA HIS A 52 22.06 -16.90 -4.09
C HIS A 52 21.06 -15.75 -4.01
N MET A 53 19.83 -16.00 -4.45
CA MET A 53 18.75 -14.99 -4.50
C MET A 53 18.41 -14.43 -3.12
N TYR A 54 18.53 -15.22 -2.06
CA TYR A 54 18.38 -14.78 -0.68
C TYR A 54 19.65 -15.09 0.10
N ASN A 55 20.14 -14.10 0.84
CA ASN A 55 21.22 -14.30 1.80
C ASN A 55 20.71 -14.15 3.23
N LEU A 56 20.02 -15.19 3.69
CA LEU A 56 19.40 -15.23 5.03
C LEU A 56 20.45 -15.29 6.14
N ASP A 57 21.58 -15.98 5.92
CA ASP A 57 22.65 -16.15 6.91
C ASP A 57 23.38 -14.85 7.26
N ARG A 58 23.40 -13.89 6.34
CA ARG A 58 23.95 -12.54 6.59
C ARG A 58 22.97 -11.62 7.33
N MET A 59 21.75 -12.07 7.63
CA MET A 59 20.76 -11.25 8.31
C MET A 59 21.08 -11.12 9.81
N LYS A 60 21.32 -9.89 10.28
CA LYS A 60 21.52 -9.64 11.71
C LYS A 60 20.29 -10.06 12.53
N HIS A 61 20.52 -10.86 13.58
CA HIS A 61 19.50 -11.45 14.46
C HIS A 61 18.47 -12.35 13.75
N GLN A 62 18.87 -13.07 12.70
CA GLN A 62 18.02 -13.99 11.95
C GLN A 62 17.25 -14.97 12.86
N LYS A 63 17.93 -15.57 13.84
CA LYS A 63 17.34 -16.53 14.79
C LYS A 63 16.20 -15.94 15.63
N LEU A 64 16.11 -14.62 15.77
CA LEU A 64 14.99 -13.94 16.43
C LEU A 64 13.94 -13.46 15.43
N LYS A 65 14.37 -12.91 14.29
CA LYS A 65 13.47 -12.33 13.29
C LYS A 65 12.60 -13.37 12.60
N ILE A 66 13.15 -14.52 12.23
CA ILE A 66 12.40 -15.58 11.56
C ILE A 66 11.28 -16.13 12.45
N PRO A 67 11.53 -16.59 13.69
CA PRO A 67 10.44 -17.10 14.53
C PRO A 67 9.45 -15.99 14.91
N LEU A 68 9.89 -14.75 15.13
CA LEU A 68 8.98 -13.63 15.40
C LEU A 68 8.06 -13.35 14.21
N ALA A 69 8.59 -13.40 12.99
CA ALA A 69 7.80 -13.22 11.77
C ALA A 69 6.79 -14.36 11.55
N VAL A 70 7.19 -15.61 11.84
CA VAL A 70 6.29 -16.76 11.77
C VAL A 70 5.17 -16.64 12.82
N LEU A 71 5.53 -16.30 14.05
CA LEU A 71 4.56 -16.12 15.13
C LEU A 71 3.58 -14.99 14.81
N SER A 72 4.06 -13.85 14.32
CA SER A 72 3.18 -12.72 13.97
C SER A 72 2.21 -13.06 12.85
N ALA A 73 2.70 -13.70 11.78
CA ALA A 73 1.85 -14.15 10.67
C ALA A 73 0.78 -15.15 11.15
N PHE A 74 1.18 -16.12 11.98
CA PHE A 74 0.26 -17.09 12.57
C PHE A 74 -0.78 -16.42 13.47
N SER A 75 -0.35 -15.52 14.36
CA SER A 75 -1.24 -14.80 15.27
C SER A 75 -2.27 -13.98 14.50
N ILE A 76 -1.89 -13.29 13.42
CA ILE A 76 -2.85 -12.55 12.57
C ILE A 76 -3.82 -13.53 11.90
N GLY A 77 -3.31 -14.64 11.35
CA GLY A 77 -4.12 -15.67 10.69
C GLY A 77 -5.18 -16.29 11.61
N ALA A 78 -4.88 -16.45 12.90
CA ALA A 78 -5.83 -16.98 13.89
C ALA A 78 -6.72 -15.89 14.52
N ALA A 79 -6.17 -14.71 14.83
CA ALA A 79 -6.90 -13.66 15.53
C ALA A 79 -8.00 -13.04 14.67
N VAL A 80 -7.76 -12.82 13.38
CA VAL A 80 -8.73 -12.16 12.48
C VAL A 80 -10.05 -12.96 12.38
N PRO A 81 -10.04 -14.29 12.12
CA PRO A 81 -11.27 -15.08 12.11
C PRO A 81 -12.01 -15.08 13.45
N VAL A 82 -11.29 -15.18 14.57
CA VAL A 82 -11.89 -15.18 15.92
C VAL A 82 -12.61 -13.86 16.19
N ILE A 83 -11.96 -12.73 15.90
CA ILE A 83 -12.56 -11.39 16.06
C ILE A 83 -13.77 -11.24 15.13
N ALA A 84 -13.70 -11.76 13.89
CA ALA A 84 -14.81 -11.70 12.95
C ALA A 84 -16.04 -12.45 13.48
N VAL A 85 -15.86 -13.63 14.09
CA VAL A 85 -16.95 -14.40 14.71
C VAL A 85 -17.53 -13.66 15.92
N ILE A 86 -16.68 -13.13 16.81
CA ILE A 86 -17.13 -12.34 17.97
C ILE A 86 -17.96 -11.15 17.51
N PHE A 87 -17.49 -10.45 16.47
CA PHE A 87 -18.20 -9.31 15.91
C PHE A 87 -19.57 -9.70 15.35
N GLN A 88 -19.67 -10.84 14.65
CA GLN A 88 -20.95 -11.35 14.15
C GLN A 88 -21.91 -11.72 15.28
N GLN A 89 -21.43 -12.45 16.30
CA GLN A 89 -22.25 -12.81 17.46
C GLN A 89 -22.78 -11.59 18.19
N ARG A 90 -21.95 -10.54 18.35
CA ARG A 90 -22.37 -9.28 18.97
C ARG A 90 -23.47 -8.56 18.19
N LYS A 91 -23.45 -8.63 16.86
CA LYS A 91 -24.52 -8.07 16.01
C LYS A 91 -25.83 -8.86 16.13
N THR A 92 -25.73 -10.18 16.25
CA THR A 92 -26.92 -11.05 16.40
C THR A 92 -27.55 -10.91 17.78
N ALA A 93 -26.76 -10.76 18.85
CA ALA A 93 -27.25 -10.63 20.22
C ALA A 93 -27.88 -9.26 20.53
N SER A 94 -27.68 -8.25 19.69
CA SER A 94 -28.26 -6.90 19.84
C SER A 94 -29.60 -6.70 19.12
N GLY A 95 -30.15 -7.75 18.51
CA GLY A 95 -31.51 -7.77 17.95
C GLY A 95 -32.52 -8.30 18.97
#